data_AF-A0A5K1CQA2-F1
#
_entry.id   AF-A0A5K1CQA2-F1
#
_cell.length_a   1.000
_cell.length_b   1.000
_cell.length_c   1.000
_cell.angle_alpha   90.00
_cell.angle_beta   90.00
_cell.angle_gamma   90.00
#
_symmetry.space_group_name_H-M   'P 1'
#
loop_
_entity.id
_entity.type
_entity.pdbx_description
1 polymer ?
#
loop_
_entity_poly.entity_id
_entity_poly.type
_entity_poly.pdbx_seq_one_letter_code
_entity_poly.pdbx_strand_id
1 'polypeptide(L)'
;GNDVGTQYRSGIYYYTPEQEKAARESMERQQKILNRNIVTEILPAKKFYRAEEYHQQYLAKGGRFGFRQSAEKGCNDPIRCYG
;
A
#
# COMPACT_ATOMS: atom_id res chain seq x y z
N GLY A 1 12.69 0.94 -1.46
CA GLY A 1 12.85 1.26 -0.02
C GLY A 1 14.01 0.46 0.53
N ASN A 2 14.21 0.50 1.85
CA ASN A 2 15.25 -0.29 2.54
C ASN A 2 14.69 -1.59 3.14
N ASP A 3 13.38 -1.80 3.10
CA ASP A 3 12.73 -3.02 3.57
C ASP A 3 12.84 -4.13 2.52
N VAL A 4 13.47 -5.25 2.91
CA VAL A 4 13.76 -6.39 2.03
C VAL A 4 13.13 -7.66 2.59
N GLY A 5 12.39 -8.37 1.74
CA GLY A 5 11.65 -9.59 2.11
C GLY A 5 10.34 -9.73 1.35
N THR A 6 9.82 -10.96 1.26
CA THR A 6 8.59 -11.27 0.50
C THR A 6 7.34 -10.61 1.09
N GLN A 7 7.37 -10.25 2.37
CA GLN A 7 6.33 -9.48 3.05
C GLN A 7 6.18 -8.04 2.55
N TYR A 8 7.18 -7.52 1.82
CA TYR A 8 7.17 -6.16 1.25
C TYR A 8 6.88 -6.13 -0.25
N ARG A 9 6.43 -7.25 -0.83
CA ARG A 9 6.08 -7.32 -2.26
C ARG A 9 4.87 -6.43 -2.58
N SER A 10 4.85 -5.88 -3.78
CA SER A 10 3.70 -5.11 -4.28
C SER A 10 2.59 -6.06 -4.72
N GLY A 11 1.35 -5.80 -4.29
CA GLY A 11 0.20 -6.63 -4.67
C GLY A 11 -1.14 -5.91 -4.53
N ILE A 12 -2.09 -6.27 -5.40
CA ILE A 12 -3.50 -5.90 -5.33
C ILE A 12 -4.31 -7.18 -5.17
N TYR A 13 -5.07 -7.27 -4.08
CA TYR A 13 -5.90 -8.42 -3.77
C TYR A 13 -7.39 -8.08 -3.91
N TYR A 14 -8.03 -8.57 -4.97
CA TYR A 14 -9.39 -8.17 -5.34
C TYR A 14 -10.46 -9.06 -4.72
N TYR A 15 -11.62 -8.49 -4.44
CA TYR A 15 -12.81 -9.19 -3.93
C TYR A 15 -13.83 -9.50 -5.02
N THR A 16 -13.80 -8.77 -6.14
CA THR A 16 -14.75 -8.94 -7.24
C THR A 16 -14.05 -8.90 -8.61
N PRO A 17 -14.64 -9.49 -9.66
CA PRO A 17 -14.11 -9.41 -11.01
C PRO A 17 -13.97 -7.96 -11.53
N GLU A 18 -14.86 -7.07 -11.11
CA GLU A 18 -14.81 -5.65 -11.46
C GLU A 18 -13.55 -4.98 -10.89
N GLN A 19 -13.17 -5.33 -9.65
CA GLN A 19 -11.94 -4.85 -9.03
C GLN A 19 -10.70 -5.43 -9.73
N GLU A 20 -10.73 -6.70 -10.14
CA GLU A 20 -9.65 -7.29 -10.93
C GLU A 20 -9.44 -6.51 -12.24
N LYS A 21 -10.52 -6.29 -12.99
CA LYS A 21 -10.49 -5.53 -14.24
C LYS A 21 -9.95 -4.12 -14.04
N ALA A 22 -10.48 -3.39 -13.05
CA ALA A 22 -10.03 -2.04 -12.74
C ALA A 22 -8.54 -1.98 -12.36
N ALA A 23 -8.06 -2.95 -11.58
CA ALA A 23 -6.65 -3.03 -11.19
C ALA A 23 -5.73 -3.27 -12.40
N ARG A 24 -6.10 -4.18 -13.30
CA ARG A 24 -5.34 -4.48 -14.53
C ARG A 24 -5.26 -3.27 -15.45
N GLU A 25 -6.39 -2.63 -15.75
CA GLU A 25 -6.41 -1.44 -16.58
C GLU A 25 -5.60 -0.29 -15.96
N SER A 26 -5.64 -0.14 -14.63
CA SER A 26 -4.83 0.86 -13.93
C SER A 26 -3.35 0.56 -14.02
N MET A 27 -2.94 -0.70 -13.87
CA MET A 27 -1.56 -1.14 -14.03
C MET A 27 -1.05 -0.85 -15.45
N GLU A 28 -1.85 -1.14 -16.48
CA GLU A 28 -1.49 -0.87 -17.88
C GLU A 28 -1.30 0.63 -18.14
N ARG A 29 -2.20 1.48 -17.63
CA ARG A 29 -2.04 2.94 -17.72
C ARG A 29 -0.77 3.42 -17.03
N GLN A 30 -0.50 2.90 -15.83
CA GLN A 30 0.68 3.29 -15.06
C GLN A 30 1.98 2.79 -15.69
N GLN A 31 1.97 1.61 -16.31
CA GLN A 31 3.16 1.05 -16.96
C GLN A 31 3.65 1.95 -18.10
N LYS A 32 2.74 2.63 -18.81
CA LYS A 32 3.09 3.54 -19.93
C LYS A 32 3.95 4.73 -19.49
N ILE A 33 3.87 5.14 -18.23
CA ILE A 33 4.62 6.28 -17.70
C ILE A 33 5.84 5.87 -16.86
N LEU A 34 6.05 4.56 -16.64
CA LEU A 34 7.17 4.04 -15.86
C LEU A 34 8.17 3.32 -16.76
N ASN A 35 9.44 3.68 -16.62
CA ASN A 35 10.54 3.05 -17.37
C ASN A 35 10.83 1.62 -16.91
N ARG A 36 10.50 1.29 -15.66
CA ARG A 36 10.69 -0.05 -15.10
C ARG A 36 9.38 -0.82 -15.17
N ASN A 37 9.49 -2.12 -15.44
CA ASN A 37 8.33 -3.00 -15.41
C ASN A 37 7.73 -3.04 -14.00
N ILE A 38 6.41 -2.91 -13.94
CA ILE A 38 5.61 -3.08 -12.74
C ILE A 38 5.57 -4.57 -12.42
N VAL A 39 5.94 -4.92 -11.19
CA VAL A 39 5.97 -6.31 -10.69
C VAL A 39 4.83 -6.60 -9.71
N THR A 40 3.86 -5.70 -9.62
CA THR A 40 2.69 -5.85 -8.73
C THR A 40 1.89 -7.07 -9.12
N GLU A 41 1.64 -7.99 -8.18
CA GLU A 41 0.74 -9.13 -8.42
C GLU A 41 -0.73 -8.70 -8.30
N ILE A 42 -1.61 -9.26 -9.13
CA ILE A 42 -3.07 -9.06 -9.05
C ILE A 42 -3.70 -10.43 -8.88
N LEU A 43 -4.18 -10.72 -7.66
CA LEU A 43 -4.67 -12.04 -7.25
C LEU A 43 -5.98 -11.93 -6.45
N PRO A 44 -6.80 -12.99 -6.36
CA PRO A 44 -7.96 -12.99 -5.49
C PRO A 44 -7.59 -12.76 -4.02
N ALA A 45 -8.41 -11.98 -3.31
CA ALA A 45 -8.29 -11.81 -1.87
C ALA A 45 -8.45 -13.15 -1.15
N LYS A 46 -7.59 -13.38 -0.16
CA LYS A 46 -7.61 -14.55 0.73
C LYS A 46 -7.92 -14.10 2.15
N LYS A 47 -7.86 -15.05 3.09
CA LYS A 47 -8.04 -14.78 4.52
C LYS A 47 -7.10 -13.65 4.98
N PHE A 48 -7.69 -12.60 5.54
CA PHE A 48 -6.97 -11.49 6.13
C PHE A 48 -6.71 -11.77 7.61
N TYR A 49 -5.44 -11.70 8.03
CA TYR A 49 -5.04 -11.79 9.43
C TYR A 49 -4.71 -10.38 9.92
N ARG A 50 -5.54 -9.83 10.80
CA ARG A 50 -5.32 -8.49 11.37
C ARG A 50 -4.05 -8.52 12.22
N ALA A 51 -3.12 -7.60 11.95
CA ALA A 51 -1.92 -7.39 12.75
C ALA A 51 -2.25 -6.84 14.15
N GLU A 52 -1.30 -6.97 15.06
CA GLU A 52 -1.37 -6.52 16.46
C GLU A 52 -1.70 -5.03 16.58
N GLU A 53 -2.33 -4.64 17.70
CA GLU A 53 -2.88 -3.28 17.86
C GLU A 53 -1.81 -2.16 17.81
N TYR A 54 -0.57 -2.45 18.17
CA TYR A 54 0.52 -1.48 18.09
C TYR A 54 0.94 -1.16 16.64
N HIS A 55 0.62 -2.02 15.66
CA HIS A 55 0.83 -1.73 14.24
C HIS A 55 -0.24 -0.81 13.64
N GLN A 56 -1.40 -0.74 14.29
CA GLN A 56 -2.60 -0.09 13.76
C GLN A 56 -2.48 1.43 13.88
N GLN A 57 -2.69 2.16 12.78
CA GLN A 57 -2.55 3.62 12.70
C GLN A 57 -1.20 4.16 13.25
N TYR A 58 -0.11 3.39 13.11
CA TYR A 58 1.18 3.68 13.73
C TYR A 58 1.72 5.10 13.47
N LEU A 59 1.70 5.56 12.20
CA LEU A 59 2.19 6.91 11.84
C LEU A 59 1.28 8.03 12.37
N ALA A 60 -0.04 7.82 12.38
CA ALA A 60 -0.99 8.78 12.96
C ALA A 60 -0.90 8.83 14.49
N LYS A 61 -0.52 7.73 15.14
CA LYS A 61 -0.26 7.65 16.58
C LYS A 61 1.06 8.31 17.01
N GLY A 62 1.97 8.59 16.07
CA GLY A 62 3.24 9.31 16.33
C GLY A 62 4.48 8.65 15.72
N GLY A 63 4.35 7.43 15.18
CA GLY A 63 5.47 6.69 14.61
C GLY A 63 6.61 6.46 15.60
N ARG A 64 7.80 6.23 15.06
CA ARG A 64 9.03 5.92 15.82
C ARG A 64 9.52 7.10 16.65
N PHE A 65 9.24 8.33 16.21
CA PHE A 65 9.85 9.54 16.73
C PHE A 65 8.87 10.44 17.51
N GLY A 66 7.60 10.04 17.64
CA GLY A 66 6.56 10.80 18.33
C GLY A 66 5.89 11.91 17.49
N PHE A 67 6.33 12.14 16.25
CA PHE A 67 5.75 13.13 15.34
C PHE A 67 4.59 12.52 14.54
N ARG A 68 3.37 12.86 14.93
CA ARG A 68 2.16 12.38 14.23
C ARG A 68 2.10 12.88 12.79
N GLN A 69 1.64 12.02 11.90
CA GLN A 69 1.29 12.38 10.51
C GLN A 69 -0.24 12.42 10.38
N SER A 70 -0.79 13.48 9.78
CA SER A 70 -2.24 13.64 9.65
C SER A 70 -2.84 12.54 8.77
N ALA A 71 -3.98 12.00 9.22
CA ALA A 71 -4.80 11.03 8.48
C ALA A 71 -6.11 11.66 7.98
N GLU A 72 -6.21 12.99 8.01
CA GLU A 72 -7.36 13.72 7.50
C GLU A 72 -7.55 13.49 6.00
N LYS A 73 -8.82 13.47 5.56
CA LYS A 73 -9.15 13.29 4.15
C LYS A 73 -8.66 14.50 3.35
N GLY A 74 -7.96 14.24 2.25
CA GLY A 74 -7.41 15.29 1.39
C GLY A 74 -6.09 15.89 1.89
N CYS A 75 -5.51 15.38 2.98
CA CYS A 75 -4.15 15.74 3.37
C CYS A 75 -3.16 15.34 2.26
N ASN A 76 -2.31 16.28 1.85
CA ASN A 76 -1.27 16.09 0.82
C ASN A 76 0.15 16.21 1.41
N ASP A 77 0.27 16.20 2.74
CA ASP A 77 1.57 16.22 3.40
C ASP A 77 2.39 14.98 3.01
N PRO A 78 3.71 15.12 2.73
CA PRO A 78 4.55 13.98 2.40
C PRO A 78 4.59 12.94 3.54
N ILE A 79 4.15 11.72 3.23
CA ILE A 79 4.19 10.60 4.19
C ILE A 79 5.65 10.16 4.42
N ARG A 80 6.07 10.13 5.68
CA ARG A 80 7.38 9.62 6.13
C ARG A 80 7.27 8.18 6.58
N CYS A 81 8.20 7.33 6.14
CA CYS A 81 8.11 5.89 6.29
C CYS A 81 7.92 5.39 7.73
N TYR A 82 8.56 6.02 8.72
CA TYR A 82 8.60 5.50 10.09
C TYR A 82 8.10 6.46 11.16
N GLY A 83 7.77 7.70 10.81
CA GLY A 83 7.51 8.78 11.77
C GLY A 83 8.03 10.10 11.25
#